data_AF-A0A2E8EEM4-F1
#
_entry.id   AF-A0A2E8EEM4-F1
#
_cell.length_a   1.000
_cell.length_b   1.000
_cell.length_c   1.000
_cell.angle_alpha   90.00
_cell.angle_beta   90.00
_cell.angle_gamma   90.00
#
_symmetry.space_group_name_H-M   'P 1'
#
loop_
_entity.id
_entity.type
_entity.pdbx_description
1 polymer ?
#
loop_
_entity_poly.entity_id
_entity_poly.type
_entity_poly.pdbx_seq_one_letter_code
_entity_poly.pdbx_strand_id
1 'polypeptide(L)'
;MVISMVLLGITTFSPFMLIDARPEYADDLPSVFGGSCRVCHLSASGGGKLNDFGKDFEENKNIFEGIEEKDSDSDGFSNAEELKAGTFPGDPDSNSKKGIPGFPYESILLGIAILIPTILWLRESK
;
A
#
# COMPACT_ATOMS: atom_id res chain seq x y z
N MET A 1 44.70 51.59 -29.05
CA MET A 1 43.57 50.84 -29.65
C MET A 1 43.40 49.58 -28.82
N VAL A 2 42.27 49.50 -28.12
CA VAL A 2 41.79 48.43 -27.24
C VAL A 2 41.91 47.06 -27.91
N ILE A 3 42.12 45.94 -27.19
CA ILE A 3 41.02 45.14 -26.63
C ILE A 3 41.61 44.15 -25.61
N SER A 4 41.20 44.27 -24.36
CA SER A 4 41.43 43.30 -23.29
C SER A 4 40.24 42.34 -23.27
N MET A 5 40.41 41.12 -23.78
CA MET A 5 39.36 40.07 -23.77
C MET A 5 39.32 39.39 -22.40
N VAL A 6 38.56 39.97 -21.47
CA VAL A 6 38.11 39.27 -20.27
C VAL A 6 37.03 38.27 -20.69
N LEU A 7 37.41 36.99 -20.81
CA LEU A 7 36.49 35.87 -20.99
C LEU A 7 35.70 35.67 -19.69
N LEU A 8 34.53 36.31 -19.61
CA LEU A 8 33.52 36.04 -18.59
C LEU A 8 33.02 34.60 -18.78
N GLY A 9 33.50 33.69 -17.93
CA GLY A 9 32.98 32.33 -17.83
C GLY A 9 31.55 32.38 -17.29
N ILE A 10 30.57 32.33 -18.18
CA ILE A 10 29.16 32.14 -17.83
C ILE A 10 29.00 30.66 -17.47
N THR A 11 29.15 30.31 -16.20
CA THR A 11 28.69 29.02 -15.70
C THR A 11 27.17 29.07 -15.70
N THR A 12 26.53 28.47 -16.69
CA THR A 12 25.08 28.28 -16.69
C THR A 12 24.73 27.35 -15.52
N PHE A 13 24.27 27.94 -14.42
CA PHE A 13 23.67 27.18 -13.33
C PHE A 13 22.32 26.69 -13.84
N SER A 14 22.28 25.53 -14.50
CA SER A 14 21.02 24.88 -14.84
C SER A 14 20.33 24.52 -13.53
N PRO A 15 19.16 25.09 -13.21
CA PRO A 15 18.37 24.55 -12.12
C PRO A 15 17.95 23.15 -12.56
N PHE A 16 18.42 22.15 -11.80
CA PHE A 16 17.90 20.79 -11.89
C PHE A 16 16.43 20.86 -11.47
N MET A 17 15.53 21.05 -12.44
CA MET A 17 14.09 20.96 -12.22
C MET A 17 13.78 19.47 -12.01
N LEU A 18 13.43 19.10 -10.79
CA LEU A 18 12.85 17.78 -10.52
C LEU A 18 11.40 17.82 -10.99
N ILE A 19 11.17 17.37 -12.23
CA ILE A 19 9.83 17.14 -12.75
C ILE A 19 9.36 15.80 -12.15
N ASP A 20 8.43 15.88 -11.22
CA ASP A 20 7.74 14.71 -10.68
C ASP A 20 6.51 14.43 -11.56
N ALA A 21 6.61 13.41 -12.39
CA ALA A 21 5.58 13.05 -13.38
C ALA A 21 4.55 12.05 -12.83
N ARG A 22 4.20 12.17 -11.55
CA ARG A 22 3.21 11.29 -10.94
C ARG A 22 1.79 11.68 -11.37
N PRO A 23 0.92 10.71 -11.66
CA PRO A 23 -0.45 10.98 -12.04
C PRO A 23 -1.26 11.53 -10.85
N GLU A 24 -2.27 12.35 -11.13
CA GLU A 24 -3.11 13.01 -10.11
C GLU A 24 -3.81 12.01 -9.17
N TYR A 25 -4.25 10.85 -9.70
CA TYR A 25 -4.87 9.80 -8.88
C TYR A 25 -3.96 9.23 -7.78
N ALA A 26 -2.64 9.43 -7.88
CA ALA A 26 -1.72 8.97 -6.85
C ALA A 26 -1.91 9.75 -5.53
N ASP A 27 -2.51 10.95 -5.59
CA ASP A 27 -2.86 11.74 -4.41
C ASP A 27 -4.19 11.27 -3.77
N ASP A 28 -5.01 10.51 -4.49
CA ASP A 28 -6.26 9.92 -3.96
C ASP A 28 -5.99 8.66 -3.12
N LEU A 29 -4.77 8.11 -3.19
CA LEU A 29 -4.39 6.95 -2.38
C LEU A 29 -4.40 7.28 -0.89
N PRO A 30 -4.86 6.34 -0.03
CA PRO A 30 -4.80 6.53 1.41
C PRO A 30 -3.37 6.89 1.86
N SER A 31 -3.25 7.95 2.67
CA SER A 31 -1.95 8.49 3.11
C SER A 31 -1.05 7.48 3.83
N VAL A 32 -1.61 6.38 4.34
CA VAL A 32 -0.88 5.23 4.92
C VAL A 32 0.13 4.62 3.94
N PHE A 33 -0.11 4.74 2.63
CA PHE A 33 0.80 4.25 1.59
C PHE A 33 1.89 5.25 1.22
N GLY A 34 1.81 6.52 1.65
CA GLY A 34 2.85 7.52 1.40
C GLY A 34 3.23 7.72 -0.07
N GLY A 35 2.29 7.51 -1.00
CA GLY A 35 2.57 7.54 -2.44
C GLY A 35 3.33 6.31 -2.96
N SER A 36 3.29 5.19 -2.23
CA SER A 36 3.93 3.94 -2.63
C SER A 36 3.42 3.48 -4.00
N CYS A 37 4.33 3.47 -4.97
CA CYS A 37 4.02 2.97 -6.30
C CYS A 37 3.69 1.48 -6.31
N ARG A 38 4.05 0.76 -5.24
CA ARG A 38 3.75 -0.67 -5.06
C ARG A 38 2.25 -0.97 -4.99
N VAL A 39 1.42 0.02 -4.69
CA VAL A 39 -0.04 -0.17 -4.70
C VAL A 39 -0.51 -0.63 -6.08
N CYS A 40 0.01 -0.05 -7.18
CA CYS A 40 -0.41 -0.40 -8.54
C CYS A 40 0.69 -1.10 -9.37
N HIS A 41 1.96 -1.01 -8.98
CA HIS A 41 3.09 -1.56 -9.73
C HIS A 41 3.76 -2.71 -8.99
N LEU A 42 4.31 -3.67 -9.75
CA LEU A 42 5.17 -4.72 -9.19
C LEU A 42 6.49 -4.16 -8.64
N SER A 43 6.95 -3.02 -9.18
CA SER A 43 8.15 -2.33 -8.73
C SER A 43 7.81 -1.25 -7.70
N ALA A 44 8.51 -1.26 -6.56
CA ALA A 44 8.37 -0.22 -5.53
C ALA A 44 8.84 1.17 -6.01
N SER A 45 9.70 1.24 -7.03
CA SER A 45 10.11 2.51 -7.67
C SER A 45 9.06 3.05 -8.63
N GLY A 46 7.95 2.32 -8.85
CA GLY A 46 6.94 2.66 -9.83
C GLY A 46 7.38 2.42 -11.27
N GLY A 47 6.45 2.71 -12.19
CA GLY A 47 6.63 2.43 -13.61
C GLY A 47 6.72 0.93 -13.93
N GLY A 48 6.74 0.62 -15.23
CA GLY A 48 6.78 -0.77 -15.68
C GLY A 48 5.48 -1.52 -15.44
N LYS A 49 5.57 -2.83 -15.20
CA LYS A 49 4.41 -3.74 -15.17
C LYS A 49 3.54 -3.50 -13.94
N LEU A 50 2.23 -3.39 -14.19
CA LEU A 50 1.20 -3.31 -13.14
C LEU A 50 1.05 -4.65 -12.42
N ASN A 51 0.77 -4.59 -11.12
CA ASN A 51 0.22 -5.73 -10.38
C ASN A 51 -1.24 -5.95 -10.76
N ASP A 52 -1.90 -6.95 -10.18
CA ASP A 52 -3.26 -7.28 -10.60
C ASP A 52 -4.27 -6.18 -10.23
N PHE A 53 -4.15 -5.57 -9.05
CA PHE A 53 -4.90 -4.36 -8.68
C PHE A 53 -4.70 -3.20 -9.65
N GLY A 54 -3.44 -2.90 -10.01
CA GLY A 54 -3.10 -1.82 -10.91
C GLY A 54 -3.71 -2.01 -12.30
N LYS A 55 -3.83 -3.25 -12.78
CA LYS A 55 -4.53 -3.56 -14.04
C LYS A 55 -6.03 -3.34 -13.91
N ASP A 56 -6.65 -3.79 -12.82
CA ASP A 56 -8.07 -3.55 -12.57
C ASP A 56 -8.37 -2.05 -12.49
N PHE A 57 -7.48 -1.29 -11.86
CA PHE A 57 -7.57 0.16 -11.76
C PHE A 57 -7.40 0.84 -13.11
N GLU A 58 -6.41 0.43 -13.91
CA GLU A 58 -6.20 0.94 -15.28
C GLU A 58 -7.39 0.62 -16.19
N GLU A 59 -7.91 -0.61 -16.12
CA GLU A 59 -9.10 -1.05 -16.88
C GLU A 59 -10.34 -0.25 -16.45
N ASN A 60 -10.46 0.10 -15.18
CA ASN A 60 -11.48 0.99 -14.66
C ASN A 60 -11.16 2.48 -14.86
N LYS A 61 -10.28 2.82 -15.81
CA LYS A 61 -9.95 4.20 -16.21
C LYS A 61 -9.35 5.03 -15.08
N ASN A 62 -8.63 4.39 -14.17
CA ASN A 62 -7.99 5.00 -13.00
C ASN A 62 -9.01 5.61 -12.01
N ILE A 63 -10.15 4.95 -11.84
CA ILE A 63 -11.19 5.33 -10.88
C ILE A 63 -11.32 4.22 -9.83
N PHE A 64 -11.40 4.57 -8.55
CA PHE A 64 -11.59 3.58 -7.47
C PHE A 64 -13.02 3.04 -7.44
N GLU A 65 -14.00 3.90 -7.67
CA GLU A 65 -15.42 3.52 -7.72
C GLU A 65 -15.63 2.40 -8.74
N GLY A 66 -16.14 1.25 -8.26
CA GLY A 66 -16.41 0.07 -9.09
C GLY A 66 -15.36 -1.03 -9.06
N ILE A 67 -14.18 -0.79 -8.48
CA ILE A 67 -13.19 -1.86 -8.20
C ILE A 67 -13.01 -2.14 -6.71
N GLU A 68 -13.62 -1.34 -5.84
CA GLU A 68 -13.55 -1.46 -4.37
C GLU A 68 -13.95 -2.85 -3.85
N GLU A 69 -14.97 -3.47 -4.47
CA GLU A 69 -15.50 -4.78 -4.09
C GLU A 69 -14.80 -5.96 -4.81
N LYS A 70 -13.84 -5.67 -5.70
CA LYS A 70 -13.03 -6.73 -6.33
C LYS A 70 -11.99 -7.24 -5.35
N ASP A 71 -11.56 -8.47 -5.55
CA ASP A 71 -10.41 -9.11 -4.91
C ASP A 71 -9.37 -9.32 -6.00
N SER A 72 -8.52 -8.31 -6.21
CA SER A 72 -7.66 -8.24 -7.39
C SER A 72 -6.52 -9.26 -7.37
N ASP A 73 -6.05 -9.67 -6.20
CA ASP A 73 -5.00 -10.69 -6.03
C ASP A 73 -5.52 -12.06 -5.58
N SER A 74 -6.84 -12.19 -5.39
CA SER A 74 -7.56 -13.43 -5.10
C SER A 74 -7.19 -14.07 -3.75
N ASP A 75 -6.92 -13.25 -2.73
CA ASP A 75 -6.55 -13.70 -1.39
C ASP A 75 -7.75 -13.79 -0.40
N GLY A 76 -8.93 -13.43 -0.90
CA GLY A 76 -10.20 -13.44 -0.20
C GLY A 76 -10.51 -12.15 0.55
N PHE A 77 -9.82 -11.04 0.25
CA PHE A 77 -10.15 -9.70 0.72
C PHE A 77 -10.52 -8.77 -0.43
N SER A 78 -11.46 -7.88 -0.20
CA SER A 78 -11.76 -6.84 -1.18
C SER A 78 -10.71 -5.73 -1.14
N ASN A 79 -10.49 -5.10 -2.30
CA ASN A 79 -9.58 -3.98 -2.46
C ASN A 79 -9.86 -2.86 -1.43
N ALA A 80 -11.13 -2.58 -1.14
CA ALA A 80 -11.52 -1.57 -0.15
C ALA A 80 -11.15 -1.96 1.29
N GLU A 81 -11.30 -3.23 1.66
CA GLU A 81 -10.90 -3.73 2.98
C GLU A 81 -9.39 -3.57 3.19
N GLU A 82 -8.61 -3.88 2.17
CA GLU A 82 -7.15 -3.79 2.21
C GLU A 82 -6.66 -2.35 2.23
N LEU A 83 -7.17 -1.50 1.34
CA LEU A 83 -6.84 -0.07 1.32
C LEU A 83 -7.16 0.60 2.66
N LYS A 84 -8.27 0.21 3.30
CA LYS A 84 -8.66 0.68 4.64
C LYS A 84 -7.77 0.10 5.75
N ALA A 85 -7.31 -1.14 5.59
CA ALA A 85 -6.36 -1.78 6.51
C ALA A 85 -4.90 -1.30 6.31
N GLY A 86 -4.62 -0.55 5.25
CA GLY A 86 -3.27 -0.13 4.88
C GLY A 86 -2.43 -1.27 4.31
N THR A 87 -3.07 -2.27 3.70
CA THR A 87 -2.43 -3.41 3.02
C THR A 87 -2.54 -3.28 1.50
N PHE A 88 -1.84 -4.11 0.73
CA PHE A 88 -1.64 -3.91 -0.70
C PHE A 88 -2.55 -4.82 -1.52
N PRO A 89 -3.58 -4.29 -2.22
CA PRO A 89 -4.60 -5.09 -2.90
C PRO A 89 -4.14 -5.87 -4.14
N GLY A 90 -2.85 -5.82 -4.44
CA GLY A 90 -2.22 -6.53 -5.55
C GLY A 90 -1.07 -7.43 -5.07
N ASP A 91 -1.06 -7.79 -3.79
CA ASP A 91 -0.05 -8.59 -3.12
C ASP A 91 -0.74 -9.55 -2.12
N PRO A 92 -0.95 -10.83 -2.50
CA PRO A 92 -1.76 -11.76 -1.72
C PRO A 92 -1.13 -12.16 -0.36
N ASP A 93 0.14 -11.79 -0.14
CA ASP A 93 0.84 -11.97 1.14
C ASP A 93 0.68 -10.76 2.08
N SER A 94 0.01 -9.69 1.62
CA SER A 94 -0.18 -8.43 2.30
C SER A 94 -1.67 -8.17 2.56
N ASN A 95 -2.23 -8.86 3.55
CA ASN A 95 -3.65 -8.72 3.91
C ASN A 95 -3.93 -8.65 5.40
N SER A 96 -5.20 -8.41 5.73
CA SER A 96 -5.68 -8.25 7.10
C SER A 96 -5.67 -9.55 7.93
N LYS A 97 -5.50 -10.74 7.31
CA LYS A 97 -5.31 -12.03 8.03
C LYS A 97 -3.94 -12.14 8.70
N LYS A 98 -3.00 -11.23 8.43
CA LYS A 98 -1.76 -11.11 9.19
C LYS A 98 -2.05 -10.53 10.58
N GLY A 99 -2.84 -11.29 11.35
CA GLY A 99 -2.99 -11.11 12.79
C GLY A 99 -1.61 -11.01 13.43
N ILE A 100 -1.54 -10.25 14.52
CA ILE A 100 -0.37 -9.96 15.34
C ILE A 100 0.71 -11.05 15.15
N PRO A 101 1.90 -10.71 14.62
CA PRO A 101 2.94 -11.72 14.38
C PRO A 101 3.20 -12.47 15.68
N GLY A 102 2.80 -13.75 15.74
CA GLY A 102 2.98 -14.62 16.91
C GLY A 102 1.75 -15.35 17.44
N PHE A 103 0.53 -15.08 16.97
CA PHE A 103 -0.65 -15.83 17.44
C PHE A 103 -1.49 -16.39 16.28
N PRO A 104 -1.31 -17.67 15.91
CA PRO A 104 -2.25 -18.32 14.99
C PRO A 104 -3.66 -18.33 15.61
N TYR A 105 -4.68 -18.16 14.79
CA TYR A 105 -6.09 -18.12 15.21
C TYR A 105 -6.51 -19.38 16.00
N GLU A 106 -5.90 -20.53 15.70
CA GLU A 106 -6.05 -21.79 16.46
C GLU A 106 -5.65 -21.65 17.94
N SER A 107 -4.65 -20.84 18.26
CA SER A 107 -4.22 -20.58 19.65
C SER A 107 -5.25 -19.76 20.44
N ILE A 108 -5.99 -18.89 19.77
CA ILE A 108 -7.05 -18.09 20.41
C ILE A 108 -8.23 -19.00 20.77
N LEU A 109 -8.62 -19.90 19.86
CA LEU A 109 -9.66 -20.90 20.10
C LEU A 109 -9.31 -21.83 21.27
N LEU A 110 -8.07 -22.31 21.35
CA LEU A 110 -7.58 -23.11 22.48
C LEU A 110 -7.58 -22.32 23.80
N GLY A 111 -7.15 -21.05 23.77
CA GLY A 111 -7.17 -20.19 24.96
C GLY A 111 -8.57 -19.96 25.51
N ILE A 112 -9.56 -19.71 24.63
CA ILE A 112 -10.97 -19.55 25.00
C ILE A 112 -11.54 -20.88 25.56
N ALA A 113 -11.22 -22.00 24.91
CA ALA A 113 -11.68 -23.33 25.33
C ALA A 113 -11.16 -23.76 26.70
N ILE A 114 -10.00 -23.25 27.15
CA ILE A 114 -9.44 -23.57 28.47
C ILE A 114 -9.85 -22.54 29.53
N LEU A 115 -9.83 -21.24 29.20
CA LEU A 115 -10.09 -20.17 30.16
C LEU A 115 -11.57 -20.04 30.53
N ILE A 116 -12.51 -20.18 29.58
CA ILE A 116 -13.94 -20.02 29.87
C ILE A 116 -14.46 -21.08 30.85
N PRO A 117 -14.20 -22.39 30.66
CA PRO A 117 -14.66 -23.41 31.62
C PRO A 117 -14.05 -23.23 33.01
N THR A 118 -12.78 -22.84 33.08
CA THR A 118 -12.06 -22.61 34.36
C THR A 118 -12.64 -21.41 35.13
N ILE A 119 -12.96 -20.32 34.42
CA ILE A 119 -13.59 -19.12 35.01
C ILE A 119 -15.02 -19.41 35.47
N LEU A 120 -15.79 -20.18 34.68
CA LEU A 120 -17.14 -20.62 35.05
C LEU A 120 -17.12 -21.50 36.31
N TRP A 121 -16.18 -22.44 36.37
CA TRP A 121 -16.00 -23.30 37.55
C TRP A 121 -15.63 -22.49 38.80
N LEU A 122 -14.73 -21.50 38.68
CA LEU A 122 -14.36 -20.60 39.79
C LEU A 122 -15.53 -19.71 40.26
N ARG A 123 -16.51 -19.43 39.40
CA ARG A 123 -17.71 -18.66 39.76
C ARG A 123 -18.72 -19.49 40.54
N GLU A 124 -18.87 -20.76 40.22
CA GLU A 124 -19.76 -21.70 40.92
C GLU A 124 -19.16 -22.23 42.22
N SER A 125 -17.84 -22.11 42.40
CA SER A 125 -17.11 -22.56 43.59
C SER A 125 -17.08 -21.53 44.75
N LYS A 126 -17.83 -20.42 44.62
CA LYS A 126 -18.03 -19.39 45.66
C LYS A 126 -19.47 -19.42 46.15
#